data_AF-A0A6L8KD10-F1
#
_entry.id   AF-A0A6L8KD10-F1
#
_cell.length_a   1.000
_cell.length_b   1.000
_cell.length_c   1.000
_cell.angle_alpha   90.00
_cell.angle_beta   90.00
_cell.angle_gamma   90.00
#
_symmetry.space_group_name_H-M   'P 1'
#
loop_
_entity.id
_entity.type
_entity.pdbx_description
1 polymer ?
#
loop_
_entity_poly.entity_id
_entity_poly.type
_entity_poly.pdbx_seq_one_letter_code
_entity_poly.pdbx_strand_id
1 'polypeptide(L)'
;MTIRHGCFFSYAHGQHAYMSKFKDDLVDALKCYLEPHFDNEEELFVDSEQLGGGDDLDEKIARALCESACMVAIYTPKYEAHGYTRREFAAMQLLERERKQWYTLPSHLIIPVIMTRHPSGLPPQIAGPGMYVDFSRYTLASGDLKTNPDFLPDIEKIVHRIAEHYHCLKRSTPPEHDCGRFVLPEIPPEWRVIPPPHFPR
;
A
#
# COMPACT_ATOMS: atom_id res chain seq x y z
N MET A 1 -19.94 -7.19 -4.78
CA MET A 1 -18.77 -6.29 -4.92
C MET A 1 -18.21 -6.33 -6.33
N THR A 2 -17.65 -5.20 -6.81
CA THR A 2 -16.88 -5.11 -8.06
C THR A 2 -15.46 -4.66 -7.72
N ILE A 3 -14.45 -5.41 -8.17
CA ILE A 3 -13.06 -4.95 -8.10
C ILE A 3 -12.94 -3.76 -9.06
N ARG A 4 -12.42 -2.63 -8.59
CA ARG A 4 -12.21 -1.44 -9.43
C ARG A 4 -10.75 -1.13 -9.69
N HIS A 5 -9.89 -1.57 -8.77
CA HIS A 5 -8.47 -1.26 -8.83
C HIS A 5 -7.63 -2.51 -8.60
N GLY A 6 -6.52 -2.65 -9.33
CA GLY A 6 -5.51 -3.68 -9.06
C GLY A 6 -4.91 -3.52 -7.66
N CYS A 7 -4.55 -2.30 -7.29
CA CYS A 7 -4.13 -2.02 -5.92
C CYS A 7 -4.40 -0.60 -5.44
N PHE A 8 -4.55 -0.46 -4.12
CA PHE A 8 -4.58 0.81 -3.42
C PHE A 8 -3.16 1.24 -3.01
N PHE A 9 -2.79 2.49 -3.24
CA PHE A 9 -1.49 3.06 -2.90
C PHE A 9 -1.60 4.03 -1.73
N SER A 10 -1.10 3.60 -0.56
CA SER A 10 -0.97 4.43 0.64
C SER A 10 0.47 4.90 0.81
N TYR A 11 0.66 6.20 1.05
CA TYR A 11 1.97 6.76 1.35
C TYR A 11 1.85 8.02 2.21
N ALA A 12 2.90 8.32 2.99
CA ALA A 12 2.95 9.59 3.71
C ALA A 12 3.35 10.72 2.77
N HIS A 13 2.42 11.64 2.50
CA HIS A 13 2.71 12.86 1.76
C HIS A 13 3.84 13.66 2.43
N GLY A 14 4.80 14.13 1.65
CA GLY A 14 5.89 14.99 2.11
C GLY A 14 6.19 16.08 1.09
N GLN A 15 6.78 17.19 1.54
CA GLN A 15 7.09 18.34 0.67
C GLN A 15 8.32 18.12 -0.23
N HIS A 16 8.85 16.89 -0.33
CA HIS A 16 10.14 16.63 -0.96
C HIS A 16 9.98 15.92 -2.29
N ALA A 17 10.57 16.51 -3.34
CA ALA A 17 10.57 16.03 -4.72
C ALA A 17 10.99 14.56 -4.86
N TYR A 18 11.84 14.06 -3.94
CA TYR A 18 12.28 12.67 -3.93
C TYR A 18 11.15 11.65 -3.70
N MET A 19 10.24 11.93 -2.75
CA MET A 19 9.09 11.06 -2.49
C MET A 19 8.13 11.05 -3.67
N SER A 20 7.79 12.24 -4.19
CA SER A 20 6.90 12.35 -5.34
C SER A 20 7.46 11.63 -6.56
N LYS A 21 8.75 11.84 -6.88
CA LYS A 21 9.39 11.16 -8.00
C LYS A 21 9.42 9.64 -7.83
N PHE A 22 9.82 9.14 -6.67
CA PHE A 22 9.82 7.69 -6.43
C PHE A 22 8.43 7.09 -6.60
N LYS A 23 7.42 7.73 -6.00
CA LYS A 23 6.02 7.30 -6.10
C LYS A 23 5.54 7.34 -7.56
N ASP A 24 5.81 8.40 -8.30
CA ASP A 24 5.42 8.53 -9.71
C ASP A 24 6.10 7.47 -10.58
N ASP A 25 7.42 7.29 -10.44
CA ASP A 25 8.18 6.28 -11.19
C ASP A 25 7.66 4.85 -10.88
N LEU A 26 7.31 4.57 -9.61
CA LEU A 26 6.79 3.25 -9.21
C LEU A 26 5.37 3.03 -9.72
N VAL A 27 4.50 4.04 -9.63
CA VAL A 27 3.13 4.01 -10.16
C VAL A 27 3.17 3.74 -11.66
N ASP A 28 4.00 4.47 -12.40
CA ASP A 28 4.16 4.27 -13.84
C ASP A 28 4.67 2.86 -14.17
N ALA A 29 5.64 2.36 -13.41
CA ALA A 29 6.14 1.01 -13.59
C ALA A 29 5.06 -0.04 -13.35
N LEU A 30 4.33 0.05 -12.23
CA LEU A 30 3.29 -0.92 -11.94
C LEU A 30 2.15 -0.87 -12.96
N LYS A 31 1.72 0.32 -13.41
CA LYS A 31 0.70 0.45 -14.46
C LYS A 31 1.10 -0.31 -15.74
N CYS A 32 2.33 -0.08 -16.22
CA CYS A 32 2.82 -0.75 -17.43
C CYS A 32 2.80 -2.28 -17.33
N TYR A 33 3.13 -2.83 -16.16
CA TYR A 33 3.20 -4.29 -15.98
C TYR A 33 1.89 -4.93 -15.52
N LEU A 34 0.96 -4.16 -14.95
CA LEU A 34 -0.33 -4.66 -14.49
C LEU A 34 -1.42 -4.62 -15.56
N GLU A 35 -1.35 -3.67 -16.50
CA GLU A 35 -2.34 -3.52 -17.59
C GLU A 35 -2.69 -4.84 -18.30
N PRO A 36 -1.72 -5.73 -18.62
CA PRO A 36 -2.04 -7.01 -19.28
C PRO A 36 -2.76 -8.04 -18.39
N HIS A 37 -2.86 -7.82 -17.09
CA HIS A 37 -3.43 -8.78 -16.13
C HIS A 37 -4.90 -8.48 -15.77
N PHE A 38 -5.41 -7.30 -16.13
CA PHE A 38 -6.77 -6.87 -15.78
C PHE A 38 -7.69 -6.85 -17.00
N ASP A 39 -9.00 -7.00 -16.76
CA ASP A 39 -9.97 -7.03 -17.85
C ASP A 39 -10.35 -5.60 -18.26
N ASN A 40 -10.85 -4.81 -17.30
CA ASN A 40 -11.29 -3.43 -17.50
C ASN A 40 -11.11 -2.56 -16.23
N GLU A 41 -10.53 -3.12 -15.17
CA GLU A 41 -10.25 -2.43 -13.92
C GLU A 41 -9.06 -1.48 -14.07
N GLU A 42 -9.04 -0.39 -13.30
CA GLU A 42 -7.88 0.49 -13.26
C GLU A 42 -6.72 -0.23 -12.54
N GLU A 43 -5.48 0.02 -12.94
CA GLU A 43 -4.37 -0.72 -12.35
C GLU A 43 -4.11 -0.29 -10.90
N LEU A 44 -4.23 1.00 -10.62
CA LEU A 44 -3.89 1.62 -9.34
C LEU A 44 -4.90 2.70 -8.94
N PHE A 45 -5.29 2.71 -7.67
CA PHE A 45 -5.83 3.88 -6.98
C PHE A 45 -4.73 4.48 -6.11
N VAL A 46 -4.39 5.75 -6.31
CA VAL A 46 -3.37 6.46 -5.51
C VAL A 46 -4.06 7.39 -4.54
N ASP A 47 -3.75 7.27 -3.24
CA ASP A 47 -4.20 8.23 -2.23
C ASP A 47 -3.45 9.56 -2.40
N SER A 48 -3.90 10.38 -3.35
CA SER A 48 -3.27 11.65 -3.71
C SER A 48 -3.86 12.87 -2.97
N GLU A 49 -4.91 12.69 -2.16
CA GLU A 49 -5.71 13.80 -1.65
C GLU A 49 -5.07 14.43 -0.40
N GLN A 50 -4.78 15.74 -0.49
CA GLN A 50 -4.37 16.56 0.65
C GLN A 50 -5.48 16.56 1.69
N LEU A 51 -5.14 16.23 2.94
CA LEU A 51 -6.01 16.35 4.10
C LEU A 51 -6.78 17.68 4.09
N GLY A 52 -8.08 17.56 3.83
CA GLY A 52 -9.04 18.65 3.80
C GLY A 52 -10.39 18.19 3.27
N GLY A 53 -11.01 17.15 3.84
CA GLY A 53 -12.35 16.72 3.41
C GLY A 53 -13.03 15.90 4.49
N GLY A 54 -14.30 16.21 4.77
CA GLY A 54 -15.14 15.55 5.79
C GLY A 54 -15.51 14.10 5.46
N ASP A 55 -16.64 13.63 6.01
CA ASP A 55 -17.08 12.23 5.95
C ASP A 55 -17.05 11.61 4.53
N ASP A 56 -17.36 12.39 3.50
CA ASP A 56 -17.34 11.95 2.08
C ASP A 56 -15.96 11.44 1.61
N LEU A 57 -14.85 12.01 2.12
CA LEU A 57 -13.51 11.60 1.75
C LEU A 57 -13.15 10.25 2.39
N ASP A 58 -13.47 10.08 3.68
CA ASP A 58 -13.23 8.83 4.39
C ASP A 58 -14.04 7.68 3.77
N GLU A 59 -15.27 7.93 3.33
CA GLU A 59 -16.09 6.96 2.59
C GLU A 59 -15.45 6.58 1.25
N LYS A 60 -14.92 7.56 0.49
CA LYS A 60 -14.24 7.30 -0.79
C LYS A 60 -12.98 6.45 -0.59
N ILE A 61 -12.16 6.76 0.41
CA ILE A 61 -10.93 6.01 0.72
C ILE A 61 -11.27 4.60 1.21
N ALA A 62 -12.24 4.45 2.12
CA ALA A 62 -12.71 3.15 2.59
C ALA A 62 -13.17 2.29 1.41
N ARG A 63 -13.99 2.87 0.54
CA ARG A 63 -14.49 2.20 -0.65
C ARG A 63 -13.36 1.80 -1.60
N ALA A 64 -12.42 2.69 -1.90
CA ALA A 64 -11.29 2.40 -2.78
C ALA A 64 -10.39 1.30 -2.23
N LEU A 65 -10.13 1.29 -0.91
CA LEU A 65 -9.42 0.20 -0.24
C LEU A 65 -10.13 -1.14 -0.42
N CYS A 66 -11.44 -1.17 -0.15
CA CYS A 66 -12.25 -2.38 -0.28
C CYS A 66 -12.37 -2.84 -1.74
N GLU A 67 -12.48 -1.93 -2.71
CA GLU A 67 -12.60 -2.23 -4.15
C GLU A 67 -11.24 -2.58 -4.81
N SER A 68 -10.12 -2.51 -4.07
CA SER A 68 -8.78 -2.84 -4.57
C SER A 68 -8.41 -4.30 -4.35
N ALA A 69 -7.77 -4.96 -5.33
CA ALA A 69 -7.35 -6.36 -5.17
C ALA A 69 -6.20 -6.52 -4.14
N CYS A 70 -5.25 -5.59 -4.12
CA CYS A 70 -4.16 -5.53 -3.13
C CYS A 70 -3.96 -4.12 -2.57
N MET A 71 -3.08 -3.97 -1.58
CA MET A 71 -2.77 -2.68 -0.98
C MET A 71 -1.26 -2.50 -0.86
N VAL A 72 -0.72 -1.45 -1.45
CA VAL A 72 0.70 -1.07 -1.41
C VAL A 72 0.89 0.02 -0.36
N ALA A 73 1.82 -0.19 0.56
CA ALA A 73 2.20 0.80 1.57
C ALA A 73 3.64 1.27 1.33
N ILE A 74 3.83 2.51 0.88
CA ILE A 74 5.17 3.09 0.71
C ILE A 74 5.69 3.50 2.07
N TYR A 75 6.54 2.66 2.64
CA TYR A 75 7.08 2.86 3.96
C TYR A 75 8.24 3.84 3.98
N THR A 76 8.11 4.80 4.89
CA THR A 76 9.18 5.63 5.44
C THR A 76 8.93 5.79 6.94
N PRO A 77 9.90 6.28 7.73
CA PRO A 77 9.65 6.68 9.12
C PRO A 77 8.46 7.63 9.30
N LYS A 78 8.17 8.47 8.29
CA LYS A 78 7.01 9.37 8.32
C LYS A 78 5.68 8.61 8.21
N TYR A 79 5.65 7.50 7.49
CA TYR A 79 4.46 6.65 7.33
C TYR A 79 3.98 6.09 8.66
N GLU A 80 4.88 5.55 9.48
CA GLU A 80 4.52 5.00 10.80
C GLU A 80 4.18 6.08 11.84
N ALA A 81 4.67 7.32 11.65
CA ALA A 81 4.42 8.43 12.56
C ALA A 81 3.09 9.16 12.28
N HIS A 82 2.56 9.08 11.06
CA HIS A 82 1.39 9.84 10.65
C HIS A 82 0.08 9.08 10.96
N GLY A 83 -0.83 9.71 11.71
CA GLY A 83 -2.06 9.07 12.20
C GLY A 83 -2.96 8.53 11.08
N TYR A 84 -3.10 9.28 9.98
CA TYR A 84 -3.96 8.85 8.86
C TYR A 84 -3.40 7.64 8.13
N THR A 85 -2.10 7.58 7.84
CA THR A 85 -1.49 6.42 7.18
C THR A 85 -1.52 5.19 8.07
N ARG A 86 -1.42 5.37 9.40
CA ARG A 86 -1.66 4.28 10.35
C ARG A 86 -3.11 3.79 10.32
N ARG A 87 -4.09 4.69 10.17
CA ARG A 87 -5.51 4.38 10.04
C ARG A 87 -5.80 3.58 8.75
N GLU A 88 -5.24 4.03 7.63
CA GLU A 88 -5.31 3.31 6.36
C GLU A 88 -4.69 1.91 6.50
N PHE A 89 -3.49 1.79 7.07
CA PHE A 89 -2.84 0.50 7.26
C PHE A 89 -3.68 -0.44 8.14
N ALA A 90 -4.32 0.08 9.21
CA ALA A 90 -5.25 -0.70 10.02
C ALA A 90 -6.49 -1.15 9.22
N ALA A 91 -7.01 -0.31 8.34
CA ALA A 91 -8.08 -0.66 7.41
C ALA A 91 -7.64 -1.79 6.46
N MET A 92 -6.42 -1.71 5.93
CA MET A 92 -5.84 -2.77 5.09
C MET A 92 -5.74 -4.11 5.85
N GLN A 93 -5.35 -4.08 7.12
CA GLN A 93 -5.27 -5.27 7.97
C GLN A 93 -6.65 -5.87 8.30
N LEU A 94 -7.70 -5.03 8.38
CA LEU A 94 -9.08 -5.50 8.50
C LEU A 94 -9.51 -6.26 7.23
N LEU A 95 -9.28 -5.67 6.06
CA LEU A 95 -9.61 -6.29 4.77
C LEU A 95 -8.83 -7.58 4.51
N GLU A 96 -7.54 -7.63 4.87
CA GLU A 96 -6.76 -8.88 4.76
C GLU A 96 -7.31 -9.99 5.66
N ARG A 97 -7.69 -9.67 6.90
CA ARG A 97 -8.30 -10.65 7.81
C ARG A 97 -9.66 -11.13 7.32
N GLU A 98 -10.45 -10.25 6.75
CA GLU A 98 -11.75 -10.59 6.15
C GLU A 98 -11.55 -11.51 4.95
N ARG A 99 -10.73 -11.10 3.98
CA ARG A 99 -10.51 -11.85 2.72
C ARG A 99 -9.86 -13.20 2.93
N LYS A 100 -9.05 -13.36 3.98
CA LYS A 100 -8.50 -14.65 4.40
C LYS A 100 -9.59 -15.68 4.78
N GLN A 101 -10.82 -15.23 5.05
CA GLN A 101 -11.96 -16.13 5.30
C GLN A 101 -12.60 -16.61 4.00
N TRP A 102 -12.40 -15.91 2.89
CA TRP A 102 -13.02 -16.22 1.59
C TRP A 102 -12.19 -17.22 0.78
N TYR A 103 -10.86 -17.13 0.89
CA TYR A 103 -9.92 -18.03 0.23
C TYR A 103 -8.60 -18.13 0.98
N THR A 104 -7.83 -19.18 0.69
CA THR A 104 -6.45 -19.27 1.18
C THR A 104 -5.60 -18.25 0.44
N LEU A 105 -5.14 -17.22 1.16
CA LEU A 105 -4.31 -16.18 0.58
C LEU A 105 -2.98 -16.78 0.07
N PRO A 106 -2.61 -16.60 -1.21
CA PRO A 106 -1.31 -17.06 -1.73
C PRO A 106 -0.12 -16.34 -1.06
N SER A 107 -0.34 -15.10 -0.63
CA SER A 107 0.57 -14.27 0.16
C SER A 107 -0.23 -13.19 0.90
N HIS A 108 0.41 -12.30 1.66
CA HIS A 108 -0.31 -11.16 2.25
C HIS A 108 -0.95 -10.27 1.15
N LEU A 109 -2.01 -9.53 1.44
CA LEU A 109 -2.59 -8.53 0.53
C LEU A 109 -1.86 -7.18 0.65
N ILE A 110 -1.27 -6.92 1.81
CA ILE A 110 -0.51 -5.70 2.08
C ILE A 110 0.92 -5.90 1.60
N ILE A 111 1.38 -5.07 0.66
CA ILE A 111 2.72 -5.08 0.08
C ILE A 111 3.48 -3.82 0.54
N PRO A 112 4.28 -3.91 1.63
CA PRO A 112 5.13 -2.79 2.02
C PRO A 112 6.29 -2.61 1.02
N VAL A 113 6.45 -1.38 0.55
CA VAL A 113 7.57 -0.95 -0.30
C VAL A 113 8.46 -0.05 0.55
N ILE A 114 9.66 -0.53 0.89
CA ILE A 114 10.57 0.20 1.78
C ILE A 114 11.34 1.22 0.95
N MET A 115 11.00 2.50 1.07
CA MET A 115 11.73 3.58 0.42
C MET A 115 12.87 4.10 1.30
N THR A 116 12.69 4.11 2.62
CA THR A 116 13.75 4.51 3.57
C THR A 116 13.57 3.74 4.87
N ARG A 117 14.67 3.16 5.37
CA ARG A 117 14.68 2.41 6.63
C ARG A 117 14.80 3.37 7.82
N HIS A 118 14.05 3.09 8.88
CA HIS A 118 14.26 3.73 10.18
C HIS A 118 15.59 3.24 10.80
N PRO A 119 16.36 4.08 11.54
CA PRO A 119 17.61 3.65 12.18
C PRO A 119 17.46 2.45 13.11
N SER A 120 16.34 2.37 13.83
CA SER A 120 15.98 1.22 14.69
C SER A 120 15.39 0.01 13.94
N GLY A 121 15.57 -0.08 12.61
CA GLY A 121 15.04 -1.16 11.78
C GLY A 121 13.55 -1.02 11.42
N LEU A 122 12.99 -1.99 10.69
CA LEU A 122 11.58 -1.98 10.28
C LEU A 122 10.66 -2.32 11.47
N PRO A 123 9.45 -1.72 11.54
CA PRO A 123 8.49 -2.01 12.60
C PRO A 123 7.86 -3.39 12.37
N PRO A 124 7.41 -4.10 13.44
CA PRO A 124 6.87 -5.46 13.34
C PRO A 124 5.71 -5.62 12.35
N GLN A 125 4.95 -4.54 12.12
CA GLN A 125 3.82 -4.46 11.20
C GLN A 125 4.21 -4.74 9.75
N ILE A 126 5.47 -4.50 9.35
CA ILE A 126 5.95 -4.67 7.97
C ILE A 126 7.24 -5.50 7.85
N ALA A 127 7.80 -5.96 8.97
CA ALA A 127 9.09 -6.66 9.03
C ALA A 127 8.99 -8.18 8.78
N GLY A 128 7.82 -8.70 8.44
CA GLY A 128 7.60 -10.13 8.22
C GLY A 128 8.41 -10.70 7.03
N PRO A 129 8.89 -11.95 7.08
CA PRO A 129 9.53 -12.60 5.94
C PRO A 129 8.62 -12.62 4.71
N GLY A 130 9.14 -12.23 3.54
CA GLY A 130 8.37 -12.16 2.29
C GLY A 130 7.26 -11.10 2.28
N MET A 131 7.18 -10.26 3.31
CA MET A 131 6.15 -9.24 3.42
C MET A 131 6.45 -8.06 2.50
N TYR A 132 7.69 -7.56 2.56
CA TYR A 132 8.11 -6.30 1.94
C TYR A 132 9.07 -6.48 0.76
N VAL A 133 9.17 -5.42 -0.05
CA VAL A 133 10.20 -5.23 -1.09
C VAL A 133 11.06 -4.02 -0.77
N ASP A 134 12.37 -4.10 -1.01
CA ASP A 134 13.32 -3.08 -0.57
C ASP A 134 13.80 -2.18 -1.70
N PHE A 135 13.28 -0.95 -1.72
CA PHE A 135 13.65 0.11 -2.64
C PHE A 135 14.54 1.17 -1.97
N SER A 136 15.11 0.91 -0.79
CA SER A 136 15.90 1.90 -0.05
C SER A 136 17.21 2.30 -0.74
N ARG A 137 17.61 1.56 -1.76
CA ARG A 137 18.72 1.87 -2.68
C ARG A 137 18.34 2.78 -3.85
N TYR A 138 17.06 3.12 -4.01
CA TYR A 138 16.62 4.10 -5.00
C TYR A 138 17.23 5.47 -4.67
N THR A 139 17.52 6.27 -5.70
CA THR A 139 18.01 7.64 -5.59
C THR A 139 17.45 8.47 -6.74
N LEU A 140 17.58 9.80 -6.68
CA LEU A 140 17.20 10.66 -7.82
C LEU A 140 18.03 10.39 -9.10
N ALA A 141 19.19 9.73 -8.98
CA ALA A 141 20.03 9.31 -10.09
C ALA A 141 19.67 7.92 -10.62
N SER A 142 18.80 7.19 -9.93
CA SER A 142 18.27 5.93 -10.43
C SER A 142 17.48 6.24 -11.71
N GLY A 143 17.87 5.59 -12.81
CA GLY A 143 17.12 5.66 -14.06
C GLY A 143 15.68 5.14 -13.89
N ASP A 144 14.90 5.21 -14.97
CA ASP A 144 13.50 4.81 -14.99
C ASP A 144 13.30 3.39 -14.42
N LEU A 145 12.48 3.27 -13.37
CA LEU A 145 12.18 2.02 -12.69
C LEU A 145 11.67 0.93 -13.66
N LYS A 146 10.95 1.31 -14.73
CA LYS A 146 10.43 0.40 -15.76
C LYS A 146 11.51 -0.36 -16.52
N THR A 147 12.74 0.14 -16.53
CA THR A 147 13.84 -0.46 -17.31
C THR A 147 15.08 -0.70 -16.48
N ASN A 148 15.02 -0.38 -15.19
CA ASN A 148 16.17 -0.49 -14.32
C ASN A 148 16.37 -1.93 -13.84
N PRO A 149 17.41 -2.64 -14.30
CA PRO A 149 17.62 -4.05 -13.96
C PRO A 149 17.81 -4.30 -12.46
N ASP A 150 18.20 -3.29 -11.69
CA ASP A 150 18.33 -3.41 -10.25
C ASP A 150 16.99 -3.55 -9.54
N PHE A 151 15.92 -2.94 -10.07
CA PHE A 151 14.59 -2.88 -9.45
C PHE A 151 13.55 -3.76 -10.14
N LEU A 152 13.77 -4.15 -11.40
CA LEU A 152 12.85 -5.01 -12.15
C LEU A 152 12.45 -6.28 -11.39
N PRO A 153 13.35 -7.04 -10.75
CA PRO A 153 12.95 -8.23 -9.99
C PRO A 153 12.02 -7.92 -8.81
N ASP A 154 12.14 -6.74 -8.20
CA ASP A 154 11.27 -6.34 -7.09
C ASP A 154 9.92 -5.81 -7.61
N ILE A 155 9.90 -5.15 -8.76
CA ILE A 155 8.67 -4.75 -9.47
C ILE A 155 7.88 -5.98 -9.90
N GLU A 156 8.52 -6.98 -10.51
CA GLU A 156 7.91 -8.24 -10.93
C GLU A 156 7.26 -8.98 -9.75
N LYS A 157 7.91 -9.00 -8.58
CA LYS A 157 7.32 -9.57 -7.35
C LYS A 157 6.03 -8.86 -6.94
N ILE A 158 6.00 -7.53 -7.01
CA ILE A 158 4.79 -6.75 -6.69
C ILE A 158 3.69 -7.09 -7.70
N VAL A 159 3.99 -7.01 -9.00
CA VAL A 159 3.03 -7.25 -10.09
C VAL A 159 2.44 -8.65 -10.00
N HIS A 160 3.29 -9.67 -9.86
CA HIS A 160 2.86 -11.06 -9.75
C HIS A 160 1.91 -11.27 -8.57
N ARG A 161 2.27 -10.71 -7.41
CA ARG A 161 1.45 -10.79 -6.20
C ARG A 161 0.09 -10.13 -6.39
N ILE A 162 0.04 -8.95 -7.00
CA ILE A 162 -1.22 -8.26 -7.30
C ILE A 162 -2.08 -9.09 -8.26
N ALA A 163 -1.48 -9.61 -9.34
CA ALA A 163 -2.20 -10.40 -10.35
C ALA A 163 -2.79 -11.70 -9.77
N GLU A 164 -2.04 -12.43 -8.94
CA GLU A 164 -2.54 -13.64 -8.28
C GLU A 164 -3.73 -13.33 -7.37
N HIS A 165 -3.63 -12.28 -6.55
CA HIS A 165 -4.70 -11.87 -5.66
C HIS A 165 -5.92 -11.35 -6.41
N TYR A 166 -5.74 -10.60 -7.50
CA TYR A 166 -6.82 -10.17 -8.38
C TYR A 166 -7.65 -11.37 -8.87
N HIS A 167 -6.98 -12.40 -9.40
CA HIS A 167 -7.66 -13.59 -9.89
C HIS A 167 -8.32 -14.41 -8.77
N CYS A 168 -7.72 -14.47 -7.58
CA CYS A 168 -8.34 -15.15 -6.42
C CYS A 168 -9.58 -14.40 -5.94
N LEU A 169 -9.47 -13.09 -5.72
CA LEU A 169 -10.55 -12.23 -5.27
C LEU A 169 -11.73 -12.28 -6.22
N LYS A 170 -11.49 -12.20 -7.53
CA LYS A 170 -12.53 -12.27 -8.57
C LYS A 170 -13.37 -13.55 -8.50
N ARG A 171 -12.77 -14.68 -8.09
CA ARG A 171 -13.45 -15.99 -8.00
C ARG A 171 -14.07 -16.26 -6.63
N SER A 172 -13.57 -15.62 -5.58
CA SER A 172 -13.88 -15.98 -4.19
C SER A 172 -14.66 -14.92 -3.42
N THR A 173 -14.92 -13.75 -4.02
CA THR A 173 -15.71 -12.69 -3.38
C THR A 173 -17.16 -13.16 -3.14
N PRO A 174 -17.68 -13.10 -1.91
CA PRO A 174 -19.06 -13.44 -1.62
C PRO A 174 -20.05 -12.52 -2.37
N PRO A 175 -21.16 -13.05 -2.93
CA PRO A 175 -22.15 -12.26 -3.66
C PRO A 175 -22.74 -11.10 -2.84
N GLU A 176 -22.91 -11.30 -1.53
CA GLU A 176 -23.46 -10.35 -0.58
C GLU A 176 -22.46 -9.30 -0.07
N HIS A 177 -21.17 -9.44 -0.40
CA HIS A 177 -20.16 -8.49 0.06
C HIS A 177 -20.31 -7.14 -0.63
N ASP A 178 -20.38 -6.08 0.19
CA ASP A 178 -20.67 -4.71 -0.19
C ASP A 178 -19.64 -3.75 0.39
N CYS A 179 -18.74 -3.25 -0.47
CA CYS A 179 -17.72 -2.28 -0.09
C CYS A 179 -18.29 -0.93 0.37
N GLY A 180 -19.55 -0.61 0.06
CA GLY A 180 -20.21 0.60 0.57
C GLY A 180 -20.48 0.56 2.09
N ARG A 181 -20.34 -0.61 2.73
CA ARG A 181 -20.47 -0.77 4.19
C ARG A 181 -19.13 -0.75 4.92
N PHE A 182 -18.03 -0.79 4.19
CA PHE A 182 -16.71 -0.76 4.79
C PHE A 182 -16.39 0.67 5.23
N VAL A 183 -15.95 0.82 6.47
CA VAL A 183 -15.62 2.12 7.07
C VAL A 183 -14.19 2.07 7.61
N LEU A 184 -13.48 3.20 7.50
CA LEU A 184 -12.15 3.31 8.08
C LEU A 184 -12.23 3.15 9.61
N PRO A 185 -11.33 2.36 10.22
CA PRO A 185 -11.30 2.20 11.68
C PRO A 185 -10.86 3.50 12.36
N GLU A 186 -10.91 3.55 13.69
CA GLU A 186 -10.27 4.65 14.43
C GLU A 186 -8.76 4.68 14.20
N ILE A 187 -8.14 5.85 14.41
CA ILE A 187 -6.68 6.01 14.30
C ILE A 187 -6.01 5.13 15.37
N PRO A 188 -5.20 4.13 14.99
CA PRO A 188 -4.53 3.27 15.94
C PRO A 188 -3.37 4.01 16.62
N PRO A 189 -2.88 3.49 17.76
CA PRO A 189 -1.70 4.03 18.43
C PRO A 189 -0.46 3.98 17.54
N GLU A 190 0.55 4.73 17.95
CA GLU A 190 1.83 4.77 17.25
C GLU A 190 2.49 3.40 17.20
N TRP A 191 3.11 3.06 16.08
CA TRP A 191 3.75 1.74 15.91
C TRP A 191 4.98 1.57 16.80
N ARG A 192 5.60 2.68 17.20
CA ARG A 192 6.75 2.68 18.09
C ARG A 192 6.44 3.48 19.35
N VAL A 193 6.80 2.90 20.48
CA VAL A 193 6.89 3.60 21.76
C VAL A 193 8.29 4.25 21.81
N ILE A 194 8.51 5.36 21.11
CA ILE A 194 9.78 6.12 21.26
C ILE A 194 9.48 7.35 22.13
N PRO A 195 9.82 7.34 23.43
CA PRO A 195 9.83 8.58 24.21
C PRO A 195 10.88 9.53 23.62
N PRO A 196 10.71 10.86 23.73
CA PRO A 196 11.65 11.81 23.15
C PRO A 196 13.07 11.53 23.67
N PRO A 197 14.12 11.67 22.84
CA PRO A 197 15.48 11.61 23.35
C PRO A 197 15.63 12.67 24.43
N HIS A 198 15.81 12.22 25.67
CA HIS A 198 16.22 13.08 26.77
C HIS A 198 17.61 13.61 26.41
N PHE A 199 17.68 14.84 25.91
CA PHE A 199 18.92 15.57 25.95
C PHE A 199 19.18 15.97 27.40
N PRO A 200 20.30 15.57 28.02
CA PRO A 200 20.72 16.20 29.27
C PRO A 200 20.92 17.70 28.99
N ARG A 201 20.30 18.53 29.84
CA ARG A 201 20.51 19.98 29.85
C ARG A 201 21.96 20.31 30.22
#